data_AF-A0A0Q6VUT8-F1
#
_entry.id   AF-A0A0Q6VUT8-F1
#
_cell.length_a   1.000
_cell.length_b   1.000
_cell.length_c   1.000
_cell.angle_alpha   90.00
_cell.angle_beta   90.00
_cell.angle_gamma   90.00
#
_symmetry.space_group_name_H-M   'P 1'
#
loop_
_entity.id
_entity.type
_entity.pdbx_description
1 polymer ?
#
loop_
_entity_poly.entity_id
_entity_poly.type
_entity_poly.pdbx_seq_one_letter_code
_entity_poly.pdbx_strand_id
1 'polypeptide(L)'
;MTMAGMAAEEVFLGGHDDGVAGNEGSDLFEATKTAIALERSYGMGENLGSYGDLSRRHLEAFCQLDPMPMARVDRILQEQLDRSKEILLRHRRAFLILTDQLASRLELWGKEVLDALGGEDEDKSQ
;
A
#
# COMPACT_ATOMS: atom_id res chain seq x y z
N MET A 1 -2.59 -1.47 -3.27
CA MET A 1 -2.20 -2.77 -2.68
C MET A 1 -0.86 -2.69 -2.01
N THR A 2 0.14 -2.05 -2.63
CA THR A 2 1.51 -1.94 -2.12
C THR A 2 1.65 -1.50 -0.64
N MET A 3 0.80 -0.62 -0.11
CA MET A 3 0.88 -0.22 1.31
C MET A 3 0.31 -1.24 2.31
N ALA A 4 -0.38 -2.30 1.84
CA ALA A 4 -1.13 -3.19 2.72
C ALA A 4 -0.24 -4.11 3.57
N GLY A 5 0.92 -4.53 3.04
CA GLY A 5 1.90 -5.33 3.80
C GLY A 5 2.44 -4.55 4.99
N MET A 6 3.00 -3.36 4.73
CA MET A 6 3.46 -2.41 5.76
C MET A 6 2.37 -2.14 6.80
N ALA A 7 1.14 -1.86 6.34
CA ALA A 7 0.01 -1.58 7.23
C ALA A 7 -0.30 -2.77 8.15
N ALA A 8 -0.22 -4.01 7.64
CA ALA A 8 -0.46 -5.20 8.42
C ALA A 8 0.62 -5.40 9.49
N GLU A 9 1.88 -5.22 9.13
CA GLU A 9 2.99 -5.30 10.09
C GLU A 9 2.84 -4.22 11.18
N GLU A 10 2.57 -2.97 10.83
CA GLU A 10 2.38 -1.91 11.82
C GLU A 10 1.21 -2.19 12.76
N VAL A 11 0.07 -2.65 12.24
CA VAL A 11 -1.14 -2.89 13.05
C VAL A 11 -1.01 -4.09 13.97
N PHE A 12 -0.41 -5.18 13.49
CA PHE A 12 -0.39 -6.46 14.22
C PHE A 12 0.93 -6.76 14.93
N LEU A 13 2.04 -6.18 14.49
CA LEU A 13 3.39 -6.39 15.04
C LEU A 13 3.99 -5.13 15.68
N GLY A 14 3.39 -3.95 15.47
CA GLY A 14 3.82 -2.69 16.10
C GLY A 14 4.95 -1.95 15.38
N GLY A 15 5.29 -2.38 14.16
CA GLY A 15 6.28 -1.77 13.28
C GLY A 15 6.36 -2.55 11.96
N HIS A 16 7.07 -2.02 10.97
CA HIS A 16 7.34 -2.72 9.71
C HIS A 16 8.83 -3.06 9.58
N ASP A 17 9.17 -4.11 8.85
CA ASP A 17 10.56 -4.49 8.60
C ASP A 17 11.12 -3.82 7.32
N ASP A 18 12.39 -4.04 7.00
CA ASP A 18 13.06 -3.46 5.84
C ASP A 18 12.64 -4.08 4.48
N GLY A 19 11.93 -5.21 4.51
CA GLY A 19 11.46 -5.94 3.33
C GLY A 19 10.47 -5.17 2.44
N VAL A 20 9.84 -4.13 2.98
CA VAL A 20 8.94 -3.25 2.22
C VAL A 20 9.69 -2.24 1.33
N ALA A 21 10.99 -2.04 1.58
CA ALA A 21 11.83 -1.04 0.94
C ALA A 21 13.12 -1.66 0.36
N GLY A 22 14.02 -0.82 -0.15
CA GLY A 22 15.40 -1.21 -0.46
C GLY A 22 15.65 -1.79 -1.86
N ASN A 23 14.63 -2.30 -2.55
CA ASN A 23 14.77 -2.87 -3.90
C ASN A 23 13.78 -2.30 -4.91
N GLU A 24 14.17 -2.30 -6.18
CA GLU A 24 13.26 -2.05 -7.31
C GLU A 24 12.19 -3.14 -7.35
N GLY A 25 10.92 -2.73 -7.53
CA GLY A 25 9.77 -3.62 -7.42
C GLY A 25 9.33 -3.94 -5.98
N SER A 26 10.00 -3.39 -4.95
CA SER A 26 9.43 -3.39 -3.60
C SER A 26 8.13 -2.61 -3.55
N ASP A 27 7.27 -2.97 -2.60
CA ASP A 27 5.96 -2.35 -2.44
C ASP A 27 6.07 -0.83 -2.26
N LEU A 28 6.96 -0.35 -1.40
CA LEU A 28 7.15 1.09 -1.18
C LEU A 28 7.71 1.79 -2.42
N PHE A 29 8.60 1.14 -3.19
CA PHE A 29 9.13 1.69 -4.44
C PHE A 29 8.01 1.90 -5.48
N GLU A 30 7.18 0.89 -5.71
CA GLU A 30 6.07 0.99 -6.67
C GLU A 30 4.97 1.96 -6.21
N ALA A 31 4.72 2.04 -4.89
CA ALA A 31 3.82 3.04 -4.32
C ALA A 31 4.33 4.47 -4.59
N THR A 32 5.62 4.70 -4.32
CA THR A 32 6.28 6.00 -4.49
C THR A 32 6.27 6.43 -5.95
N LYS A 33 6.63 5.52 -6.87
CA LYS A 33 6.60 5.77 -8.32
C LYS A 33 5.19 6.16 -8.79
N THR A 34 4.18 5.45 -8.31
CA THR A 34 2.77 5.76 -8.64
C THR A 34 2.36 7.13 -8.13
N ALA A 35 2.69 7.46 -6.88
CA ALA A 35 2.39 8.77 -6.29
C ALA A 35 3.06 9.93 -7.07
N ILE A 36 4.31 9.74 -7.51
CA ILE A 36 4.99 10.72 -8.36
C ILE A 36 4.29 10.89 -9.71
N ALA A 37 3.87 9.79 -10.35
CA ALA A 37 3.16 9.84 -11.62
C ALA A 37 1.80 10.55 -11.51
N LEU A 38 1.07 10.36 -10.40
CA LEU A 38 -0.17 11.08 -10.11
C LEU A 38 0.08 12.59 -10.03
N GLU A 39 1.11 12.99 -9.27
CA GLU A 39 1.46 14.39 -9.04
C GLU A 39 1.95 15.13 -10.29
N ARG A 40 2.58 14.42 -11.23
CA ARG A 40 3.38 15.08 -12.29
C ARG A 40 3.09 14.63 -13.70
N SER A 41 2.52 13.46 -13.94
CA SER A 41 2.30 12.97 -15.30
C SER A 41 0.82 12.93 -15.64
N TYR A 42 0.00 12.48 -14.70
CA TYR A 42 -1.43 12.29 -14.91
C TYR A 42 -2.26 13.54 -14.63
N GLY A 43 -1.66 14.60 -14.09
CA GLY A 43 -2.38 15.83 -13.72
C GLY A 43 -3.41 15.60 -12.61
N MET A 44 -3.19 14.59 -11.77
CA MET A 44 -4.07 14.21 -10.66
C MET A 44 -3.59 14.77 -9.32
N GLY A 45 -2.42 15.41 -9.30
CA GLY A 45 -1.92 16.14 -8.14
C GLY A 45 -2.53 17.54 -8.02
N GLU A 46 -2.07 18.27 -7.02
CA GLU A 46 -2.50 19.65 -6.76
C GLU A 46 -2.04 20.65 -7.85
N ASN A 47 -1.13 20.23 -8.72
CA ASN A 47 -0.62 21.04 -9.82
C ASN A 47 -1.05 20.47 -11.18
N LEU A 48 -1.35 21.38 -12.13
CA LEU A 48 -1.73 21.03 -13.50
C LEU A 48 -0.54 20.71 -14.42
N GLY A 49 0.67 20.55 -13.87
CA GLY A 49 1.86 20.22 -14.65
C GLY A 49 1.83 18.76 -15.10
N SER A 50 1.98 18.53 -16.41
CA SER A 50 2.16 17.20 -16.99
C SER A 50 3.54 17.09 -17.62
N TYR A 51 4.38 16.30 -16.99
CA TYR A 51 5.70 15.88 -17.47
C TYR A 51 5.49 14.44 -17.95
N GLY A 52 5.92 14.12 -19.17
CA GLY A 52 5.67 12.82 -19.84
C GLY A 52 6.29 11.62 -19.10
N ASP A 53 6.74 10.60 -19.84
CA ASP A 53 7.21 9.37 -19.19
C ASP A 53 8.43 9.60 -18.26
N LEU A 54 8.20 9.39 -16.96
CA LEU A 54 9.19 9.54 -15.91
C LEU A 54 10.02 8.26 -15.82
N SER A 55 11.00 8.12 -16.71
CA SER A 55 12.02 7.07 -16.58
C SER A 55 12.76 7.17 -15.24
N ARG A 56 13.37 6.08 -14.78
CA ARG A 56 14.11 6.04 -13.50
C ARG A 56 15.17 7.15 -13.36
N ARG A 57 15.93 7.44 -14.43
CA ARG A 57 16.92 8.54 -14.42
C ARG A 57 16.28 9.90 -14.23
N HIS A 58 15.06 10.06 -14.75
CA HIS A 58 14.28 11.27 -14.52
C HIS A 58 13.84 11.36 -13.07
N LEU A 59 13.36 10.26 -12.46
CA LEU A 59 12.95 10.23 -11.05
C LEU A 59 14.09 10.67 -10.10
N GLU A 60 15.28 10.10 -10.26
CA GLU A 60 16.46 10.43 -9.45
C GLU A 60 16.89 11.90 -9.62
N ALA A 61 16.93 12.40 -10.86
CA ALA A 61 17.22 13.81 -11.13
C ALA A 61 16.14 14.74 -10.57
N PHE A 62 14.86 14.34 -10.62
CA PHE A 62 13.75 15.14 -10.15
C PHE A 62 13.70 15.26 -8.63
N CYS A 63 13.98 14.18 -7.88
CA CYS A 63 14.13 14.23 -6.43
C CYS A 63 15.22 15.22 -5.99
N GLN A 64 16.26 15.41 -6.80
CA GLN A 64 17.35 16.35 -6.53
C GLN A 64 16.99 17.82 -6.87
N LEU A 65 16.04 18.05 -7.77
CA LEU A 65 15.72 19.36 -8.32
C LEU A 65 14.58 20.08 -7.61
N ASP A 66 13.62 19.36 -7.01
CA ASP A 66 12.44 19.98 -6.36
C ASP A 66 12.06 19.23 -5.07
N PRO A 67 12.25 19.82 -3.87
CA PRO A 67 11.86 19.21 -2.60
C PRO A 67 10.34 19.21 -2.37
N MET A 68 9.61 20.13 -3.00
CA MET A 68 8.18 20.33 -2.81
C MET A 68 7.29 19.14 -3.21
N PRO A 69 7.54 18.42 -4.33
CA PRO A 69 6.79 17.21 -4.68
C PRO A 69 7.01 16.06 -3.72
N MET A 70 8.13 15.98 -2.99
CA MET A 70 8.36 14.88 -2.06
C MET A 70 7.44 14.93 -0.85
N ALA A 71 7.14 16.12 -0.32
CA ALA A 71 6.18 16.27 0.77
C ALA A 71 4.75 15.87 0.37
N ARG A 72 4.36 16.10 -0.90
CA ARG A 72 3.04 15.68 -1.40
C ARG A 72 2.98 14.18 -1.69
N VAL A 73 4.04 13.62 -2.25
CA VAL A 73 4.20 12.17 -2.42
C VAL A 73 4.11 11.48 -1.06
N ASP A 74 4.83 11.98 -0.06
CA ASP A 74 4.78 11.49 1.32
C ASP A 74 3.36 11.55 1.90
N ARG A 75 2.65 12.69 1.72
CA ARG A 75 1.24 12.81 2.13
C ARG A 75 0.36 11.74 1.49
N ILE A 76 0.48 11.51 0.19
CA ILE A 76 -0.31 10.48 -0.52
C ILE A 76 0.00 9.09 0.05
N LEU A 77 1.28 8.77 0.27
CA LEU A 77 1.69 7.48 0.83
C LEU A 77 1.15 7.28 2.24
N GLN A 78 1.22 8.29 3.09
CA GLN A 78 0.69 8.25 4.46
C GLN A 78 -0.84 8.09 4.47
N GLU A 79 -1.56 8.82 3.62
CA GLU A 79 -3.02 8.68 3.46
C GLU A 79 -3.39 7.26 3.04
N GLN A 80 -2.64 6.65 2.11
CA GLN A 80 -2.90 5.27 1.69
C GLN A 80 -2.50 4.25 2.75
N LEU A 81 -1.44 4.50 3.52
CA LEU A 81 -1.07 3.66 4.66
C LEU A 81 -2.18 3.66 5.71
N ASP A 82 -2.68 4.82 6.10
CA ASP A 82 -3.74 4.95 7.11
C ASP A 82 -5.05 4.31 6.62
N ARG A 83 -5.41 4.51 5.36
CA ARG A 83 -6.56 3.84 4.75
C ARG A 83 -6.39 2.32 4.73
N SER A 84 -5.20 1.82 4.42
CA SER A 84 -4.91 0.38 4.46
C SER A 84 -5.05 -0.18 5.88
N LYS A 85 -4.58 0.53 6.91
CA LYS A 85 -4.79 0.16 8.31
C LYS A 85 -6.27 0.11 8.67
N GLU A 86 -7.06 1.08 8.24
CA GLU A 86 -8.50 1.10 8.48
C GLU A 86 -9.20 -0.13 7.89
N ILE A 87 -8.87 -0.50 6.65
CA ILE A 87 -9.41 -1.69 5.98
C ILE A 87 -9.02 -2.96 6.76
N LEU A 88 -7.77 -3.08 7.17
CA LEU A 88 -7.28 -4.24 7.94
C LEU A 88 -7.98 -4.36 9.30
N LEU A 89 -8.18 -3.24 10.00
CA LEU A 89 -8.89 -3.21 11.27
C LEU A 89 -10.37 -3.56 11.11
N ARG A 90 -11.01 -3.12 10.01
CA ARG A 90 -12.40 -3.46 9.68
C ARG A 90 -12.58 -4.96 9.44
N HIS A 91 -11.58 -5.60 8.84
CA HIS A 91 -11.57 -7.03 8.50
C HIS A 91 -10.64 -7.84 9.40
N ARG A 92 -10.50 -7.42 10.66
CA ARG A 92 -9.50 -7.97 11.59
C ARG A 92 -9.70 -9.47 11.82
N ARG A 93 -10.94 -9.95 11.88
CA ARG A 93 -11.23 -11.36 12.17
C ARG A 93 -10.86 -12.23 10.98
N ALA A 94 -11.31 -11.84 9.78
CA ALA A 94 -10.95 -12.51 8.54
C ALA A 94 -9.42 -12.53 8.35
N PHE A 95 -8.75 -11.41 8.61
CA PHE A 95 -7.29 -11.33 8.53
C PHE A 95 -6.59 -12.33 9.47
N LEU A 96 -7.01 -12.44 10.74
CA LEU A 96 -6.42 -13.38 11.69
C LEU A 96 -6.64 -14.85 11.28
N ILE A 97 -7.83 -15.17 10.76
CA ILE A 97 -8.13 -16.52 10.25
C ILE A 97 -7.22 -16.84 9.06
N LEU A 98 -7.13 -15.92 8.10
CA LEU A 98 -6.33 -16.13 6.89
C LEU A 98 -4.84 -16.24 7.21
N THR A 99 -4.33 -15.42 8.12
CA THR A 99 -2.91 -15.49 8.52
C THR A 99 -2.58 -16.79 9.25
N ASP A 100 -3.44 -17.29 10.14
CA ASP A 100 -3.24 -18.58 10.81
C ASP A 100 -3.27 -19.77 9.82
N GLN A 101 -4.24 -19.76 8.90
CA GLN A 101 -4.33 -20.79 7.87
C GLN A 101 -3.14 -20.73 6.90
N LEU A 102 -2.71 -19.54 6.50
CA LEU A 102 -1.57 -19.38 5.60
C LEU A 102 -0.26 -19.75 6.30
N ALA A 103 -0.08 -19.41 7.57
CA ALA A 103 1.11 -19.79 8.34
C ALA A 103 1.25 -21.30 8.50
N SER A 104 0.13 -22.01 8.65
CA SER A 104 0.12 -23.48 8.81
C SER A 104 0.26 -24.25 7.50
N ARG A 105 -0.28 -23.73 6.40
CA ARG A 105 -0.39 -24.45 5.12
C ARG A 105 0.53 -23.92 4.02
N LEU A 106 1.06 -22.70 4.18
CA LEU A 106 1.85 -21.96 3.18
C LEU A 106 1.12 -21.61 1.88
N GLU A 107 -0.15 -22.02 1.73
CA GLU A 107 -1.00 -21.71 0.59
C GLU A 107 -2.48 -21.65 0.99
N LEU A 108 -3.22 -20.79 0.29
CA LEU A 108 -4.67 -20.67 0.38
C LEU A 108 -5.26 -20.53 -1.02
N TRP A 109 -6.40 -21.20 -1.25
CA TRP A 109 -7.17 -21.06 -2.47
C TRP A 109 -8.05 -19.81 -2.41
N GLY A 110 -8.30 -19.19 -3.56
CA GLY A 110 -9.12 -17.97 -3.62
C GLY A 110 -10.52 -18.13 -3.00
N LYS A 111 -11.11 -19.33 -3.06
CA LYS A 111 -12.37 -19.62 -2.37
C LYS A 111 -12.26 -19.52 -0.85
N GLU A 112 -11.17 -20.03 -0.27
CA GLU A 112 -10.95 -19.98 1.18
C GLU A 112 -10.76 -18.54 1.67
N VAL A 113 -10.11 -17.70 0.84
CA VAL A 113 -9.99 -16.25 1.09
C VAL A 113 -11.37 -15.59 1.09
N LEU A 114 -12.22 -15.90 0.10
CA LEU A 114 -13.57 -15.35 0.02
C LEU A 114 -14.47 -15.81 1.17
N ASP A 115 -14.40 -17.09 1.55
CA ASP A 115 -15.21 -17.65 2.64
C ASP A 115 -14.84 -16.97 3.98
N ALA A 116 -13.55 -16.73 4.23
CA ALA A 116 -13.10 -16.02 5.43
C ALA A 116 -13.57 -14.55 5.47
N LEU A 117 -13.63 -13.87 4.32
CA LEU A 117 -14.11 -12.50 4.20
C LEU A 117 -15.65 -12.42 4.32
N GLY A 118 -16.37 -13.38 3.72
CA GLY A 118 -17.84 -13.42 3.75
C GLY A 118 -18.42 -13.78 5.12
N GLY A 119 -17.69 -14.55 5.93
CA GLY A 119 -18.08 -14.87 7.30
C GLY A 119 -18.17 -13.67 8.26
N GLU A 120 -17.68 -12.49 7.87
CA GLU A 120 -17.81 -11.25 8.66
C GLU A 120 -19.12 -10.48 8.38
N ASP A 121 -19.74 -10.67 7.22
CA ASP A 121 -20.98 -9.96 6.84
C ASP A 121 -22.23 -10.62 7.45
N GLU A 122 -22.20 -11.94 7.69
CA GLU A 122 -23.29 -12.66 8.36
C GLU A 122 -23.40 -12.31 9.86
N ASP A 123 -22.29 -11.98 10.53
CA ASP A 123 -22.22 -11.69 11.97
C ASP A 123 -22.67 -10.24 12.31
N LYS A 124 -22.74 -9.35 11.31
CA LYS A 124 -23.27 -7.96 11.47
C LYS A 124 -24.78 -7.86 11.28
N SER A 125 -25.45 -8.96 10.93
CA SER A 125 -26.89 -9.02 10.66
C SER A 125 -27.70 -9.69 11.80
N GLN A 126 -27.08 -9.94 12.95
CA GLN A 126 -27.72 -10.39 14.21
C GLN A 126 -27.56 -9.33 15.30
#